data_AF-E7C8E0-F1
#
_entry.id   AF-E7C8E0-F1
#
_cell.length_a   1.000
_cell.length_b   1.000
_cell.length_c   1.000
_cell.angle_alpha   90.00
_cell.angle_beta   90.00
_cell.angle_gamma   90.00
#
_symmetry.space_group_name_H-M   'P 1'
#
loop_
_entity.id
_entity.type
_entity.pdbx_description
1 polymer ?
#
loop_
_entity_poly.entity_id
_entity_poly.type
_entity_poly.pdbx_seq_one_letter_code
_entity_poly.pdbx_strand_id
1 'polypeptide(L)'
;MTNRPLKLSLVLVASLLISACGWFGDDEDADEFSGLSTEEQFYRRALDQLNGQSFNAAISTYQALESRFPFGRFAAQAQIEIVYAYYRNNDVEAARAAADRFIRLHPENENVDYAYYMKGLSSFSDNRGLLNRFLPIDPTKRDPGRSRESFSDFSQLLALYPDSPYAADARARMIFLRNNLAAYEIHVANYYLERSAYIAALRRGQYVVENFQGTPAVAYGVAIMIEGYLRLGLDDLADTSLALLRENYPQHEALDDSGNFIIQTEITDPSLLYTVTFGLIGDNRFDPPLAPTTRPATSGSQQIIDAQVQAPQGRSWLSILTLGIFD
;
A
#
# COMPACT_ATOMS: atom_id res chain seq x y z
N MET A 1 -47.04 18.83 -37.56
CA MET A 1 -47.66 19.00 -36.23
C MET A 1 -46.57 19.38 -35.24
N THR A 2 -46.82 20.42 -34.46
CA THR A 2 -45.81 21.27 -33.82
C THR A 2 -45.35 20.71 -32.46
N ASN A 3 -44.06 20.36 -32.31
CA ASN A 3 -43.43 20.02 -31.00
C ASN A 3 -43.27 21.22 -30.04
N ARG A 4 -44.02 22.31 -30.27
CA ARG A 4 -44.02 23.53 -29.46
C ARG A 4 -44.47 23.31 -28.01
N PRO A 5 -45.47 22.47 -27.67
CA PRO A 5 -45.90 22.33 -26.28
C PRO A 5 -44.91 21.53 -25.42
N LEU A 6 -44.12 20.63 -26.02
CA LEU A 6 -43.09 19.84 -25.33
C LEU A 6 -41.86 20.69 -24.98
N LYS A 7 -41.48 21.62 -25.86
CA LYS A 7 -40.37 22.55 -25.62
C LYS A 7 -40.73 23.60 -24.54
N LEU A 8 -41.98 24.05 -24.50
CA LEU A 8 -42.45 24.99 -23.48
C LEU A 8 -42.50 24.36 -22.08
N SER A 9 -42.94 23.10 -21.98
CA SER A 9 -42.98 22.38 -20.70
C SER A 9 -41.58 22.08 -20.16
N LEU A 10 -40.62 21.77 -21.03
CA LEU A 10 -39.23 21.51 -20.62
C LEU A 10 -38.51 22.77 -20.13
N VAL A 11 -38.79 23.93 -20.73
CA VAL A 11 -38.26 25.23 -20.26
C VAL A 11 -38.86 25.61 -18.91
N LEU A 12 -40.14 25.34 -18.69
CA LEU A 12 -40.84 25.70 -17.45
C LEU A 12 -40.36 24.85 -16.24
N VAL A 13 -40.06 23.57 -16.47
CA VAL A 13 -39.43 22.69 -15.47
C VAL A 13 -37.99 23.12 -15.20
N ALA A 14 -37.22 23.47 -16.24
CA ALA A 14 -35.86 23.97 -16.05
C ALA A 14 -35.83 25.28 -15.24
N SER A 15 -36.77 26.20 -15.47
CA SER A 15 -36.87 27.43 -14.66
C SER A 15 -37.24 27.17 -13.20
N LEU A 16 -38.09 26.18 -12.91
CA LEU A 16 -38.42 25.81 -11.53
C LEU A 16 -37.20 25.21 -10.79
N LEU A 17 -36.39 24.42 -11.48
CA LEU A 17 -35.19 23.80 -10.92
C LEU A 17 -34.10 24.84 -10.61
N ILE A 18 -34.00 25.91 -11.39
CA ILE A 18 -33.01 26.98 -11.16
C ILE A 18 -33.46 27.90 -10.00
N SER A 19 -34.76 28.16 -9.84
CA SER A 19 -35.27 28.93 -8.69
C SER A 19 -35.18 28.20 -7.35
N ALA A 20 -34.96 26.89 -7.33
CA ALA A 20 -34.80 26.13 -6.08
C ALA A 20 -33.47 26.41 -5.36
N CYS A 21 -32.45 26.94 -6.06
CA CYS A 21 -31.15 27.24 -5.46
C CYS A 21 -31.08 28.62 -4.78
N GLY A 22 -32.13 29.45 -4.87
CA GLY A 22 -32.16 30.79 -4.26
C GLY A 22 -33.01 30.92 -3.01
N TRP A 23 -33.73 29.86 -2.59
CA TRP A 23 -34.57 29.88 -1.38
C TRP A 23 -33.76 29.61 -0.10
N PHE A 24 -32.61 28.93 -0.20
CA PHE A 24 -31.62 28.89 0.86
C PHE A 24 -30.74 30.14 0.78
N GLY A 25 -31.36 31.29 1.04
CA GLY A 25 -30.65 32.54 1.23
C GLY A 25 -30.04 32.59 2.63
N ASP A 26 -28.75 32.94 2.67
CA ASP A 26 -27.99 33.56 3.77
C ASP A 26 -28.79 33.86 5.04
N ASP A 27 -28.68 32.94 6.01
CA ASP A 27 -28.68 33.28 7.44
C ASP A 27 -27.20 33.15 7.91
N GLU A 28 -26.29 33.87 7.23
CA GLU A 28 -24.92 34.04 7.70
C GLU A 28 -24.86 35.29 8.61
N ASP A 29 -24.11 35.17 9.70
CA ASP A 29 -23.76 36.22 10.69
C ASP A 29 -24.56 36.29 12.01
N ALA A 30 -25.19 35.20 12.46
CA ALA A 30 -25.21 34.95 13.91
C ALA A 30 -23.90 34.23 14.28
N ASP A 31 -23.01 34.88 15.06
CA ASP A 31 -21.86 34.17 15.65
C ASP A 31 -22.41 32.94 16.39
N GLU A 32 -22.13 31.74 15.86
CA GLU A 32 -22.61 30.44 16.37
C GLU A 32 -22.30 30.28 17.88
N PHE A 33 -21.30 31.02 18.34
CA PHE A 33 -20.79 31.01 19.70
C PHE A 33 -21.13 32.27 20.51
N SER A 34 -21.98 33.17 20.01
CA SER A 34 -22.41 34.40 20.70
C SER A 34 -23.03 34.15 22.09
N GLY A 35 -23.63 32.97 22.31
CA GLY A 35 -24.17 32.54 23.59
C GLY A 35 -23.16 31.94 24.58
N LEU A 36 -21.88 31.81 24.20
CA LEU A 36 -20.82 31.20 25.01
C LEU A 36 -19.81 32.29 25.40
N SER A 37 -19.63 32.46 26.71
CA SER A 37 -18.80 33.52 27.28
C SER A 37 -17.59 32.99 28.05
N THR A 38 -17.69 31.79 28.63
CA THR A 38 -16.62 31.19 29.43
C THR A 38 -16.00 30.00 28.74
N GLU A 39 -14.72 29.75 29.00
CA GLU A 39 -14.01 28.57 28.51
C GLU A 39 -14.76 27.26 28.84
N GLU A 40 -15.28 27.14 30.06
CA GLU A 40 -16.02 25.97 30.50
C GLU A 40 -17.31 25.74 29.69
N GLN A 41 -17.99 26.80 29.26
CA GLN A 41 -19.17 26.70 28.40
C GLN A 41 -18.81 26.15 27.02
N PHE A 42 -17.71 26.62 26.43
CA PHE A 42 -17.19 26.06 25.18
C PHE A 42 -16.83 24.59 25.34
N TYR A 43 -16.09 24.25 26.40
CA TYR A 43 -15.63 22.88 26.64
C TYR A 43 -16.80 21.91 26.81
N ARG A 44 -17.76 22.26 27.68
CA ARG A 44 -18.94 21.42 27.91
C ARG A 44 -19.77 21.23 26.64
N ARG A 45 -19.98 22.29 25.85
CA ARG A 45 -20.71 22.19 24.58
C ARG A 45 -19.99 21.29 23.59
N ALA A 46 -18.67 21.44 23.43
CA ALA A 46 -17.88 20.61 22.53
C ALA A 46 -17.92 19.13 22.97
N LEU A 47 -17.84 18.87 24.28
CA LEU A 47 -17.96 17.54 24.84
C LEU A 47 -19.35 16.92 24.63
N ASP A 48 -20.42 17.70 24.81
CA ASP A 48 -21.79 17.25 24.53
C ASP A 48 -22.00 16.91 23.05
N GLN A 49 -21.47 17.76 22.15
CA GLN A 49 -21.48 17.50 20.71
C GLN A 49 -20.68 16.24 20.35
N LEU A 50 -19.52 16.05 20.98
CA LEU A 50 -18.66 14.88 20.78
C LEU A 50 -19.37 13.58 21.22
N ASN A 51 -19.97 13.60 22.41
CA ASN A 51 -20.75 12.49 22.95
C ASN A 51 -22.02 12.21 22.12
N GLY A 52 -22.64 13.27 21.59
CA GLY A 52 -23.75 13.21 20.64
C GLY A 52 -23.34 12.81 19.21
N GLN A 53 -22.08 12.43 18.98
CA GLN A 53 -21.52 12.04 17.67
C GLN A 53 -21.60 13.13 16.59
N SER A 54 -21.81 14.38 17.00
CA SER A 54 -21.81 15.56 16.14
C SER A 54 -20.37 16.06 15.95
N PHE A 55 -19.54 15.25 15.30
CA PHE A 55 -18.08 15.48 15.24
C PHE A 55 -17.70 16.81 14.57
N ASN A 56 -18.34 17.16 13.45
CA ASN A 56 -18.11 18.47 12.79
C ASN A 56 -18.39 19.65 13.73
N ALA A 57 -19.51 19.64 14.45
CA ALA A 57 -19.86 20.70 15.38
C ALA A 57 -18.90 20.74 16.58
N ALA A 58 -18.50 19.58 17.10
CA ALA A 58 -17.51 19.47 18.17
C ALA A 58 -16.16 20.06 17.74
N ILE A 59 -15.70 19.76 16.52
CA ILE A 59 -14.47 20.32 15.94
C ILE A 59 -14.54 21.85 15.92
N SER A 60 -15.62 22.43 15.38
CA SER A 60 -15.79 23.89 15.33
C SER A 60 -15.76 24.52 16.74
N THR A 61 -16.44 23.91 17.71
CA THR A 61 -16.47 24.41 19.10
C THR A 61 -15.10 24.27 19.78
N TYR A 62 -14.36 23.17 19.56
CA TYR A 62 -13.00 23.02 20.09
C TYR A 62 -12.02 24.03 19.46
N GLN A 63 -12.10 24.28 18.15
CA GLN A 63 -11.29 25.32 17.49
C GLN A 63 -11.61 26.73 18.02
N ALA A 64 -12.89 27.01 18.27
CA ALA A 64 -13.32 28.27 18.90
C ALA A 64 -12.79 28.39 20.33
N LEU A 65 -12.75 27.29 21.09
CA LEU A 65 -12.14 27.26 22.43
C LEU A 65 -10.64 27.54 22.35
N GLU A 66 -9.90 26.85 21.48
CA GLU A 66 -8.45 27.04 21.31
C GLU A 66 -8.08 28.46 20.90
N SER A 67 -8.88 29.09 20.03
CA SER A 67 -8.63 30.46 19.56
C SER A 67 -8.94 31.53 20.62
N ARG A 68 -10.03 31.38 21.38
CA ARG A 68 -10.46 32.35 22.39
C ARG A 68 -9.77 32.18 23.74
N PHE A 69 -9.40 30.94 24.10
CA PHE A 69 -8.84 30.58 25.40
C PHE A 69 -7.57 29.71 25.28
N PRO A 70 -6.50 30.16 24.57
CA PRO A 70 -5.33 29.33 24.27
C PRO A 70 -4.53 28.85 25.50
N PHE A 71 -4.67 29.54 26.64
CA PHE A 71 -3.99 29.23 27.90
C PHE A 71 -4.98 28.89 29.03
N GLY A 72 -6.23 28.58 28.67
CA GLY A 72 -7.25 28.25 29.63
C GLY A 72 -7.04 26.88 30.29
N ARG A 73 -7.83 26.60 31.33
CA ARG A 73 -7.72 25.36 32.13
C ARG A 73 -8.02 24.10 31.29
N PHE A 74 -8.92 24.21 30.33
CA PHE A 74 -9.35 23.14 29.43
C PHE A 74 -8.64 23.18 28.08
N ALA A 75 -7.73 24.14 27.83
CA ALA A 75 -7.06 24.29 26.54
C ALA A 75 -6.31 23.02 26.12
N ALA A 76 -5.46 22.45 26.99
CA ALA A 76 -4.75 21.20 26.68
C ALA A 76 -5.72 20.03 26.47
N GLN A 77 -6.78 19.93 27.29
CA GLN A 77 -7.78 18.88 27.16
C GLN A 77 -8.55 18.97 25.83
N ALA A 78 -8.95 20.18 25.42
CA ALA A 78 -9.58 20.44 24.14
C ALA A 78 -8.67 20.05 22.96
N GLN A 79 -7.37 20.36 23.06
CA GLN A 79 -6.40 20.03 22.02
C GLN A 79 -6.17 18.53 21.82
N ILE A 80 -6.40 17.69 22.84
CA ILE A 80 -6.34 16.23 22.68
C ILE A 80 -7.69 15.64 22.26
N GLU A 81 -8.80 16.18 22.74
CA GLU A 81 -10.14 15.70 22.37
C GLU A 81 -10.51 16.02 20.91
N ILE A 82 -10.02 17.14 20.37
CA ILE A 82 -10.22 17.47 18.95
C ILE A 82 -9.56 16.44 18.03
N VAL A 83 -8.47 15.78 18.45
CA VAL A 83 -7.84 14.67 17.70
C VAL A 83 -8.84 13.54 17.49
N TYR A 84 -9.55 13.15 18.56
CA TYR A 84 -10.58 12.13 18.50
C TYR A 84 -11.76 12.57 17.62
N ALA A 85 -12.18 13.84 17.74
CA ALA A 85 -13.24 14.38 16.91
C ALA A 85 -12.90 14.30 15.41
N TYR A 86 -11.70 14.73 15.00
CA TYR A 86 -11.23 14.60 13.62
C TYR A 86 -11.18 13.14 13.15
N TYR A 87 -10.61 12.24 13.96
CA TYR A 87 -10.53 10.82 13.63
C TYR A 87 -11.90 10.21 13.41
N ARG A 88 -12.87 10.50 14.29
CA ARG A 88 -14.25 10.02 14.18
C ARG A 88 -15.02 10.66 13.04
N ASN A 89 -14.65 11.87 12.64
CA ASN A 89 -15.16 12.55 11.46
C ASN A 89 -14.53 12.05 10.14
N ASN A 90 -13.65 11.04 10.20
CA ASN A 90 -12.90 10.51 9.07
C ASN A 90 -11.94 11.52 8.42
N ASP A 91 -11.57 12.58 9.16
CA ASP A 91 -10.53 13.54 8.77
C ASP A 91 -9.19 13.14 9.40
N VAL A 92 -8.60 12.11 8.82
CA VAL A 92 -7.40 11.47 9.35
C VAL A 92 -6.16 12.36 9.31
N GLU A 93 -6.04 13.23 8.31
CA GLU A 93 -4.91 14.14 8.19
C GLU A 93 -4.98 15.25 9.24
N ALA A 94 -6.18 15.81 9.48
CA ALA A 94 -6.38 16.77 10.55
C ALA A 94 -6.16 16.13 11.93
N ALA A 95 -6.61 14.88 12.13
CA ALA A 95 -6.37 14.14 13.37
C ALA A 95 -4.87 13.96 13.63
N ARG A 96 -4.12 13.51 12.61
CA ARG A 96 -2.66 13.36 12.68
C ARG A 96 -1.96 14.67 13.00
N ALA A 97 -2.32 15.75 12.30
CA ALA A 97 -1.73 17.08 12.51
C ALA A 97 -2.04 17.64 13.91
N ALA A 98 -3.26 17.45 14.40
CA ALA A 98 -3.66 17.85 15.75
C ALA A 98 -2.89 17.05 16.82
N ALA A 99 -2.70 15.75 16.62
CA ALA A 99 -1.89 14.91 17.52
C ALA A 99 -0.43 15.37 17.56
N ASP A 100 0.18 15.62 16.39
CA ASP A 100 1.55 16.15 16.30
C ASP A 100 1.70 17.53 16.95
N ARG A 101 0.67 18.38 16.86
CA ARG A 101 0.64 19.66 17.56
C ARG A 101 0.60 19.45 19.07
N PHE A 102 -0.27 18.57 19.56
CA PHE A 102 -0.38 18.26 20.99
C PHE A 102 0.93 17.72 21.57
N ILE A 103 1.55 16.74 20.89
CA ILE A 103 2.85 16.16 21.29
C ILE A 103 3.94 17.24 21.42
N ARG A 104 3.98 18.20 20.49
CA ARG A 104 4.97 19.29 20.52
C ARG A 104 4.70 20.34 21.60
N LEU A 105 3.44 20.68 21.83
CA LEU A 105 3.07 21.74 22.77
C LEU A 105 2.98 21.24 24.22
N HIS A 106 2.65 19.96 24.41
CA HIS A 106 2.36 19.37 25.71
C HIS A 106 3.09 18.02 25.93
N PRO A 107 4.43 17.97 25.80
CA PRO A 107 5.18 16.71 25.90
C PRO A 107 5.14 16.06 27.29
N GLU A 108 4.90 16.85 28.35
CA GLU A 108 4.81 16.37 29.74
C GLU A 108 3.38 16.03 30.19
N ASN A 109 2.39 16.14 29.29
CA ASN A 109 1.00 15.85 29.64
C ASN A 109 0.77 14.35 29.81
N GLU A 110 -0.08 13.97 30.77
CA GLU A 110 -0.42 12.58 31.08
C GLU A 110 -1.02 11.82 29.88
N ASN A 111 -1.63 12.52 28.92
CA ASN A 111 -2.26 11.95 27.73
C ASN A 111 -1.37 12.01 26.46
N VAL A 112 -0.07 12.29 26.60
CA VAL A 112 0.83 12.37 25.43
C VAL A 112 0.95 11.03 24.71
N ASP A 113 0.89 9.92 25.44
CA ASP A 113 0.89 8.56 24.89
C ASP A 113 -0.38 8.27 24.07
N TYR A 114 -1.53 8.77 24.51
CA TYR A 114 -2.78 8.74 23.73
C TYR A 114 -2.63 9.52 22.42
N ALA A 115 -1.95 10.67 22.41
CA ALA A 115 -1.71 11.42 21.18
C ALA A 115 -0.85 10.64 20.19
N TYR A 116 0.24 10.00 20.65
CA TYR A 116 1.04 9.09 19.82
C TYR A 116 0.23 7.91 19.29
N TYR A 117 -0.62 7.32 20.11
CA TYR A 117 -1.52 6.25 19.70
C TYR A 117 -2.51 6.71 18.61
N MET A 118 -3.16 7.85 18.81
CA MET A 118 -4.12 8.42 17.84
C MET A 118 -3.45 8.81 16.53
N LYS A 119 -2.20 9.27 16.56
CA LYS A 119 -1.40 9.54 15.35
C LYS A 119 -1.22 8.27 14.51
N GLY A 120 -0.81 7.16 15.14
CA GLY A 120 -0.69 5.87 14.47
C GLY A 120 -2.03 5.32 13.98
N LEU A 121 -3.09 5.49 14.78
CA LEU A 121 -4.45 5.07 14.45
C LEU A 121 -5.04 5.85 13.26
N SER A 122 -4.75 7.15 13.13
CA SER A 122 -5.21 7.98 12.01
C SER A 122 -4.59 7.53 10.68
N SER A 123 -3.38 6.97 10.72
CA SER A 123 -2.70 6.43 9.54
C SER A 123 -3.03 4.96 9.30
N PHE A 124 -3.62 4.30 10.30
CA PHE A 124 -4.04 2.91 10.22
C PHE A 124 -5.23 2.76 9.29
N SER A 125 -4.96 2.39 8.04
CA SER A 125 -5.99 1.98 7.10
C SER A 125 -6.46 0.57 7.42
N ASP A 126 -7.36 0.45 8.41
CA ASP A 126 -8.25 -0.70 8.47
C ASP A 126 -9.23 -0.51 7.32
N ASN A 127 -9.31 -1.45 6.39
CA ASN A 127 -9.91 -1.30 5.06
C ASN A 127 -11.47 -1.21 5.13
N ARG A 128 -12.01 -0.28 5.92
CA ARG A 128 -13.44 -0.07 6.24
C ARG A 128 -14.12 0.90 5.27
N GLY A 129 -13.73 0.88 4.01
CA GLY A 129 -14.51 1.58 2.99
C GLY A 129 -15.91 0.95 2.89
N LEU A 130 -16.97 1.76 2.76
CA LEU A 130 -18.35 1.28 2.55
C LEU A 130 -18.45 0.29 1.38
N LEU A 131 -17.59 0.45 0.37
CA LEU A 131 -17.52 -0.43 -0.81
C LEU A 131 -16.89 -1.80 -0.51
N ASN A 132 -16.02 -1.91 0.50
CA ASN A 132 -15.35 -3.17 0.84
C ASN A 132 -16.29 -4.22 1.43
N ARG A 133 -17.44 -3.77 1.96
CA ARG A 133 -18.51 -4.66 2.44
C ARG A 133 -19.21 -5.40 1.29
N PHE A 134 -19.14 -4.86 0.07
CA PHE A 134 -19.78 -5.42 -1.13
C PHE A 134 -18.77 -6.00 -2.13
N LEU A 135 -17.53 -5.49 -2.13
CA LEU A 135 -16.44 -5.98 -2.95
C LEU A 135 -15.20 -6.15 -2.07
N PRO A 136 -14.81 -7.37 -1.66
CA PRO A 136 -13.59 -7.57 -0.89
C PRO A 136 -12.38 -7.18 -1.76
N ILE A 137 -11.84 -5.97 -1.55
CA ILE A 137 -10.62 -5.52 -2.19
C ILE A 137 -9.46 -5.89 -1.27
N ASP A 138 -8.51 -6.65 -1.81
CA ASP A 138 -7.30 -7.04 -1.11
C ASP A 138 -6.42 -5.81 -0.80
N PRO A 139 -6.25 -5.41 0.48
CA PRO A 139 -5.48 -4.23 0.85
C PRO A 139 -4.01 -4.34 0.44
N THR A 140 -3.46 -5.54 0.36
CA THR A 140 -2.07 -5.83 0.04
C THR A 140 -1.69 -5.51 -1.41
N LYS A 141 -2.64 -5.06 -2.23
CA LYS A 141 -2.41 -4.65 -3.63
C LYS A 141 -2.40 -3.14 -3.82
N ARG A 142 -2.63 -2.36 -2.76
CA ARG A 142 -2.61 -0.88 -2.79
C ARG A 142 -1.28 -0.34 -2.24
N ASP A 143 -1.03 0.94 -2.47
CA ASP A 143 0.17 1.62 -1.96
C ASP A 143 0.29 1.46 -0.42
N PRO A 144 1.39 0.84 0.08
CA PRO A 144 1.61 0.59 1.50
C PRO A 144 2.02 1.84 2.29
N GLY A 145 2.12 3.02 1.67
CA GLY A 145 2.59 4.26 2.30
C GLY A 145 1.98 4.54 3.68
N ARG A 146 0.65 4.54 3.78
CA ARG A 146 -0.07 4.77 5.05
C ARG A 146 0.18 3.67 6.09
N SER A 147 0.30 2.41 5.65
CA SER A 147 0.59 1.30 6.55
C SER A 147 1.99 1.40 7.14
N ARG A 148 2.98 1.83 6.33
CA ARG A 148 4.35 2.08 6.80
C ARG A 148 4.40 3.26 7.78
N GLU A 149 3.67 4.33 7.49
CA GLU A 149 3.54 5.49 8.38
C GLU A 149 2.91 5.10 9.72
N SER A 150 1.77 4.41 9.69
CA SER A 150 1.10 3.90 10.90
C SER A 150 2.01 2.99 11.73
N PHE A 151 2.76 2.09 11.07
CA PHE A 151 3.72 1.23 11.75
C PHE A 151 4.82 2.05 12.45
N SER A 152 5.34 3.09 11.78
CA SER A 152 6.34 3.98 12.34
C SER A 152 5.82 4.73 13.57
N ASP A 153 4.59 5.25 13.53
CA ASP A 153 4.03 5.99 14.65
C ASP A 153 3.74 5.08 15.86
N PHE A 154 3.19 3.88 15.63
CA PHE A 154 3.03 2.90 16.71
C PHE A 154 4.38 2.44 17.27
N SER A 155 5.40 2.29 16.42
CA SER A 155 6.75 1.99 16.89
C SER A 155 7.29 3.11 17.78
N GLN A 156 6.99 4.36 17.46
CA GLN A 156 7.40 5.51 18.27
C GLN A 156 6.67 5.52 19.63
N LEU A 157 5.36 5.23 19.65
CA LEU A 157 4.60 5.06 20.89
C LEU A 157 5.26 4.00 21.79
N LEU A 158 5.54 2.82 21.26
CA LEU A 158 6.11 1.71 22.04
C LEU A 158 7.55 1.97 22.50
N ALA A 159 8.32 2.73 21.72
CA ALA A 159 9.69 3.09 22.10
C ALA A 159 9.73 4.10 23.25
N LEU A 160 8.79 5.05 23.29
CA LEU A 160 8.75 6.11 24.28
C LEU A 160 7.88 5.76 25.50
N TYR A 161 6.76 5.07 25.29
CA TYR A 161 5.75 4.75 26.30
C TYR A 161 5.38 3.25 26.27
N PRO A 162 6.33 2.35 26.57
CA PRO A 162 6.10 0.90 26.52
C PRO A 162 5.01 0.41 27.49
N ASP A 163 4.80 1.13 28.60
CA ASP A 163 3.83 0.81 29.65
C ASP A 163 2.47 1.53 29.47
N SER A 164 2.29 2.23 28.34
CA SER A 164 1.02 2.90 28.01
C SER A 164 -0.15 1.90 28.00
N PRO A 165 -1.36 2.29 28.45
CA PRO A 165 -2.56 1.47 28.30
C PRO A 165 -2.85 1.09 26.83
N TYR A 166 -2.34 1.85 25.86
CA TYR A 166 -2.53 1.60 24.43
C TYR A 166 -1.46 0.68 23.81
N ALA A 167 -0.39 0.34 24.55
CA ALA A 167 0.76 -0.39 24.02
C ALA A 167 0.42 -1.81 23.52
N ALA A 168 -0.54 -2.49 24.16
CA ALA A 168 -0.96 -3.82 23.75
C ALA A 168 -1.68 -3.80 22.38
N ASP A 169 -2.61 -2.86 22.19
CA ASP A 169 -3.34 -2.70 20.93
C ASP A 169 -2.40 -2.22 19.81
N ALA A 170 -1.51 -1.27 20.10
CA ALA A 170 -0.49 -0.82 19.15
C ALA A 170 0.40 -1.96 18.66
N ARG A 171 0.86 -2.85 19.56
CA ARG A 171 1.62 -4.05 19.18
C ARG A 171 0.83 -4.98 18.25
N ALA A 172 -0.43 -5.25 18.58
CA ALA A 172 -1.28 -6.10 17.75
C ALA A 172 -1.44 -5.51 16.33
N ARG A 173 -1.67 -4.19 16.23
CA ARG A 173 -1.74 -3.47 14.95
C ARG A 173 -0.43 -3.51 14.19
N MET A 174 0.71 -3.35 14.86
CA MET A 174 2.02 -3.44 14.22
C MET A 174 2.27 -4.83 13.62
N ILE A 175 1.88 -5.90 14.31
CA ILE A 175 1.96 -7.27 13.75
C ILE A 175 1.11 -7.38 12.49
N PHE A 176 -0.13 -6.89 12.53
CA PHE A 176 -1.02 -6.87 11.36
C PHE A 176 -0.43 -6.07 10.18
N LEU A 177 0.04 -4.85 10.43
CA LEU A 177 0.66 -4.00 9.42
C LEU A 177 1.90 -4.66 8.82
N ARG A 178 2.74 -5.27 9.66
CA ARG A 178 3.96 -5.95 9.22
C ARG A 178 3.63 -7.14 8.32
N ASN A 179 2.60 -7.92 8.65
CA ASN A 179 2.14 -9.02 7.81
C ASN A 179 1.61 -8.50 6.45
N ASN A 180 0.84 -7.42 6.45
CA ASN A 180 0.31 -6.83 5.20
C ASN A 180 1.41 -6.24 4.32
N LEU A 181 2.39 -5.56 4.91
CA LEU A 181 3.55 -5.03 4.21
C LEU A 181 4.36 -6.15 3.56
N ALA A 182 4.56 -7.27 4.28
CA ALA A 182 5.25 -8.43 3.73
C ALA A 182 4.45 -9.08 2.59
N ALA A 183 3.13 -9.26 2.76
CA ALA A 183 2.27 -9.81 1.72
C ALA A 183 2.23 -8.92 0.45
N TYR A 184 2.25 -7.60 0.61
CA TYR A 184 2.36 -6.66 -0.51
C TYR A 184 3.61 -6.95 -1.37
N GLU A 185 4.77 -7.15 -0.74
CA GLU A 185 6.01 -7.47 -1.46
C GLU A 185 5.91 -8.81 -2.22
N ILE A 186 5.21 -9.81 -1.67
CA ILE A 186 4.92 -11.09 -2.35
C ILE A 186 4.04 -10.86 -3.59
N HIS A 187 3.00 -10.04 -3.49
CA HIS A 187 2.17 -9.73 -4.66
C HIS A 187 2.96 -9.02 -5.77
N VAL A 188 3.83 -8.08 -5.40
CA VAL A 188 4.71 -7.40 -6.36
C VAL A 188 5.70 -8.38 -6.99
N ALA A 189 6.23 -9.32 -6.21
CA ALA A 189 7.12 -10.35 -6.72
C ALA A 189 6.43 -11.27 -7.75
N ASN A 190 5.23 -11.76 -7.43
CA ASN A 190 4.43 -12.59 -8.36
C ASN A 190 4.11 -11.83 -9.65
N TYR A 191 3.74 -10.56 -9.55
CA TYR A 191 3.53 -9.69 -10.71
C TYR A 191 4.77 -9.62 -11.62
N TYR A 192 5.97 -9.61 -11.05
CA TYR A 192 7.23 -9.65 -11.80
C TYR A 192 7.53 -11.05 -12.38
N LEU A 193 7.24 -12.13 -11.67
CA LEU A 193 7.38 -13.50 -12.19
C LEU A 193 6.51 -13.72 -13.43
N GLU A 194 5.24 -13.33 -13.37
CA GLU A 194 4.29 -13.40 -14.49
C GLU A 194 4.80 -12.69 -15.76
N ARG A 195 5.66 -11.66 -15.58
CA ARG A 195 6.23 -10.84 -16.67
C ARG A 195 7.65 -11.22 -17.02
N SER A 196 8.11 -12.37 -16.56
CA SER A 196 9.47 -12.86 -16.78
C SER A 196 10.58 -11.94 -16.24
N ALA A 197 10.26 -11.06 -15.29
CA ALA A 197 11.22 -10.16 -14.64
C ALA A 197 11.85 -10.83 -13.41
N TYR A 198 12.56 -11.96 -13.62
CA TYR A 198 13.00 -12.86 -12.55
C TYR A 198 13.94 -12.21 -11.52
N ILE A 199 14.85 -11.35 -11.95
CA ILE A 199 15.76 -10.62 -11.04
C ILE A 199 14.95 -9.70 -10.11
N ALA A 200 13.93 -9.01 -10.64
CA ALA A 200 13.09 -8.12 -9.85
C ALA A 200 12.23 -8.90 -8.84
N ALA A 201 11.63 -10.01 -9.28
CA ALA A 201 10.91 -10.92 -8.39
C ALA A 201 11.80 -11.48 -7.27
N LEU A 202 12.99 -11.98 -7.64
CA LEU A 202 13.97 -12.52 -6.69
C LEU A 202 14.36 -11.48 -5.64
N ARG A 203 14.60 -10.23 -6.04
CA ARG A 203 14.91 -9.13 -5.10
C ARG A 203 13.78 -8.86 -4.11
N ARG A 204 12.52 -8.97 -4.54
CA ARG A 204 11.35 -8.82 -3.66
C ARG A 204 11.26 -9.99 -2.67
N GLY A 205 11.45 -11.23 -3.13
CA GLY A 205 11.51 -12.41 -2.25
C GLY A 205 12.62 -12.31 -1.20
N GLN A 206 13.84 -11.96 -1.62
CA GLN A 206 14.98 -11.71 -0.72
C GLN A 206 14.66 -10.63 0.32
N TYR A 207 14.07 -9.51 -0.11
CA TYR A 207 13.69 -8.44 0.80
C TYR A 207 12.70 -8.90 1.87
N VAL A 208 11.74 -9.77 1.51
CA VAL A 208 10.80 -10.36 2.48
C VAL A 208 11.51 -11.23 3.50
N VAL A 209 12.40 -12.11 3.05
CA VAL A 209 13.18 -12.97 3.93
C VAL A 209 14.10 -12.15 4.84
N GLU A 210 14.72 -11.08 4.35
CA GLU A 210 15.66 -10.28 5.14
C GLU A 210 14.95 -9.39 6.18
N ASN A 211 13.79 -8.80 5.84
CA ASN A 211 13.19 -7.71 6.63
C ASN A 211 11.89 -8.12 7.37
N PHE A 212 11.21 -9.18 6.93
CA PHE A 212 9.90 -9.59 7.44
C PHE A 212 9.92 -10.96 8.14
N GLN A 213 11.06 -11.34 8.74
CA GLN A 213 11.21 -12.56 9.55
C GLN A 213 10.08 -12.75 10.58
N GLY A 214 9.50 -13.94 10.65
CA GLY A 214 8.36 -14.25 11.55
C GLY A 214 6.98 -13.86 11.01
N THR A 215 6.88 -13.26 9.83
CA THR A 215 5.60 -13.12 9.11
C THR A 215 5.30 -14.41 8.31
N PRO A 216 4.01 -14.73 8.04
CA PRO A 216 3.66 -15.85 7.17
C PRO A 216 4.21 -15.71 5.74
N ALA A 217 4.40 -14.46 5.28
CA ALA A 217 4.90 -14.14 3.95
C ALA A 217 6.35 -14.61 3.70
N VAL A 218 7.14 -14.91 4.73
CA VAL A 218 8.52 -15.39 4.57
C VAL A 218 8.58 -16.67 3.75
N ALA A 219 7.66 -17.62 3.99
CA ALA A 219 7.63 -18.88 3.25
C ALA A 219 7.38 -18.65 1.75
N TYR A 220 6.45 -17.75 1.42
CA TYR A 220 6.20 -17.31 0.04
C TYR A 220 7.40 -16.59 -0.56
N GLY A 221 8.12 -15.78 0.24
CA GLY A 221 9.35 -15.11 -0.20
C GLY A 221 10.44 -16.10 -0.60
N VAL A 222 10.60 -17.18 0.18
CA VAL A 222 11.51 -18.30 -0.15
C VAL A 222 11.03 -19.03 -1.41
N ALA A 223 9.73 -19.28 -1.58
CA ALA A 223 9.18 -19.90 -2.78
C ALA A 223 9.47 -19.07 -4.05
N ILE A 224 9.28 -17.75 -3.99
CA ILE A 224 9.66 -16.81 -5.06
C ILE A 224 11.17 -16.88 -5.36
N MET A 225 12.01 -17.00 -4.33
CA MET A 225 13.45 -17.14 -4.53
C MET A 225 13.79 -18.43 -5.27
N ILE A 226 13.21 -19.57 -4.87
CA ILE A 226 13.41 -20.87 -5.54
C ILE A 226 13.02 -20.74 -7.03
N GLU A 227 11.81 -20.26 -7.32
CA GLU A 227 11.33 -20.11 -8.69
C GLU A 227 12.23 -19.14 -9.48
N GLY A 228 12.60 -18.00 -8.91
CA GLY A 228 13.50 -17.03 -9.52
C GLY A 228 14.87 -17.63 -9.85
N TYR A 229 15.46 -18.42 -8.94
CA TYR A 229 16.73 -19.09 -9.17
C TYR A 229 16.64 -20.17 -10.26
N LEU A 230 15.60 -21.00 -10.26
CA LEU A 230 15.36 -22.01 -11.31
C LEU A 230 15.21 -21.37 -12.69
N ARG A 231 14.45 -20.28 -12.79
CA ARG A 231 14.26 -19.55 -14.06
C ARG A 231 15.53 -18.84 -14.54
N LEU A 232 16.48 -18.57 -13.63
CA LEU A 232 17.79 -18.00 -13.94
C LEU A 232 18.91 -19.04 -14.13
N GLY A 233 18.64 -20.34 -13.89
CA GLY A 233 19.62 -21.43 -13.98
C GLY A 233 20.63 -21.43 -12.84
N LEU A 234 20.20 -20.97 -11.67
CA LEU A 234 20.98 -20.87 -10.43
C LEU A 234 20.64 -22.02 -9.47
N ASP A 235 20.80 -23.26 -9.95
CA ASP A 235 20.28 -24.47 -9.30
C ASP A 235 20.81 -24.66 -7.86
N ASP A 236 22.10 -24.40 -7.59
CA ASP A 236 22.67 -24.50 -6.24
C ASP A 236 21.92 -23.62 -5.21
N LEU A 237 21.52 -22.41 -5.63
CA LEU A 237 20.77 -21.47 -4.79
C LEU A 237 19.29 -21.87 -4.68
N ALA A 238 18.72 -22.43 -5.74
CA ALA A 238 17.37 -22.99 -5.72
C ALA A 238 17.29 -24.16 -4.74
N ASP A 239 18.21 -25.13 -4.81
CA ASP A 239 18.26 -26.30 -3.95
C ASP A 239 18.49 -25.93 -2.48
N THR A 240 19.38 -24.97 -2.23
CA THR A 240 19.60 -24.43 -0.87
C THR A 240 18.32 -23.79 -0.32
N SER A 241 17.61 -23.01 -1.15
CA SER A 241 16.37 -22.36 -0.75
C SER A 241 15.23 -23.35 -0.56
N LEU A 242 15.18 -24.41 -1.37
CA LEU A 242 14.23 -25.51 -1.24
C LEU A 242 14.46 -26.31 0.04
N ALA A 243 15.72 -26.61 0.39
CA ALA A 243 16.05 -27.25 1.66
C ALA A 243 15.55 -26.41 2.85
N LEU A 244 15.76 -25.08 2.81
CA LEU A 244 15.25 -24.16 3.82
C LEU A 244 13.72 -24.19 3.91
N LEU A 245 13.03 -24.18 2.76
CA LEU A 245 11.57 -24.20 2.70
C LEU A 245 11.00 -25.52 3.28
N ARG A 246 11.59 -26.66 2.92
CA ARG A 246 11.18 -27.98 3.43
C ARG A 246 11.37 -28.11 4.94
N GLU A 247 12.49 -27.62 5.45
CA GLU A 247 12.81 -27.70 6.88
C GLU A 247 11.89 -26.82 7.72
N ASN A 248 11.66 -25.58 7.30
CA ASN A 248 10.94 -24.59 8.12
C ASN A 248 9.44 -24.52 7.82
N TYR A 249 9.01 -24.90 6.62
CA TYR A 249 7.63 -24.76 6.13
C TYR A 249 7.17 -25.99 5.32
N PRO A 250 7.19 -27.21 5.90
CA PRO A 250 6.89 -28.45 5.16
C PRO A 250 5.45 -28.54 4.61
N GLN A 251 4.53 -27.73 5.14
CA GLN A 251 3.11 -27.68 4.70
C GLN A 251 2.84 -26.54 3.70
N HIS A 252 3.88 -25.88 3.19
CA HIS A 252 3.70 -24.79 2.23
C HIS A 252 3.14 -25.31 0.90
N GLU A 253 2.20 -24.58 0.31
CA GLU A 253 1.52 -24.95 -0.95
C GLU A 253 2.43 -25.05 -2.19
N ALA A 254 3.64 -24.52 -2.11
CA ALA A 254 4.66 -24.66 -3.15
C ALA A 254 5.42 -26.00 -3.06
N LEU A 255 5.06 -26.90 -2.14
CA LEU A 255 5.64 -28.23 -1.99
C LEU A 255 4.60 -29.31 -2.30
N ASP A 256 5.01 -30.34 -3.03
CA ASP A 256 4.21 -31.56 -3.18
C ASP A 256 4.32 -32.48 -1.95
N ASP A 257 3.55 -33.57 -1.92
CA ASP A 257 3.57 -34.55 -0.82
C ASP A 257 4.95 -35.21 -0.61
N SER A 258 5.84 -35.14 -1.60
CA SER A 258 7.22 -35.65 -1.54
C SER A 258 8.25 -34.57 -1.16
N GLY A 259 7.80 -33.32 -0.97
CA GLY A 259 8.61 -32.15 -0.68
C GLY A 259 9.38 -31.59 -1.88
N ASN A 260 8.97 -31.92 -3.11
CA ASN A 260 9.51 -31.28 -4.31
C ASN A 260 8.83 -29.93 -4.54
N PHE A 261 9.57 -29.00 -5.14
CA PHE A 261 9.04 -27.67 -5.45
C PHE A 261 8.07 -27.71 -6.63
N ILE A 262 6.92 -27.07 -6.46
CA ILE A 262 5.91 -26.86 -7.51
C ILE A 262 6.02 -25.41 -7.99
N ILE A 263 6.23 -25.22 -9.29
CA ILE A 263 6.17 -23.87 -9.90
C ILE A 263 4.73 -23.40 -9.86
N GLN A 264 4.48 -22.30 -9.15
CA GLN A 264 3.13 -21.78 -8.94
C GLN A 264 2.69 -20.77 -10.01
N THR A 265 3.65 -20.09 -10.66
CA THR A 265 3.34 -19.02 -11.59
C THR A 265 3.17 -19.53 -13.01
N GLU A 266 1.93 -19.50 -13.52
CA GLU A 266 1.63 -19.66 -14.94
C GLU A 266 2.02 -18.38 -15.69
N ILE A 267 3.01 -18.45 -16.58
CA ILE A 267 3.33 -17.32 -17.46
C ILE A 267 2.40 -17.40 -18.68
N THR A 268 1.85 -16.26 -19.08
CA THR A 268 0.87 -16.19 -20.17
C THR A 268 1.48 -15.50 -21.38
N ASP A 269 1.28 -16.08 -22.56
CA ASP A 269 1.61 -15.47 -23.85
C ASP A 269 0.39 -15.62 -24.78
N PRO A 270 -0.50 -14.61 -24.82
CA PRO A 270 -1.74 -14.72 -25.58
C PRO A 270 -1.46 -14.75 -27.07
N SER A 271 -1.81 -15.85 -27.72
CA SER A 271 -1.78 -15.95 -29.18
C SER A 271 -2.65 -14.87 -29.83
N LEU A 272 -2.31 -14.47 -31.07
CA LEU A 272 -3.10 -13.47 -31.80
C LEU A 272 -4.60 -13.84 -31.84
N LEU A 273 -4.91 -15.12 -32.04
CA LEU A 273 -6.28 -15.63 -32.03
C LEU A 273 -6.96 -15.41 -30.67
N TYR A 274 -6.25 -15.67 -29.57
CA TYR A 274 -6.73 -15.42 -28.22
C TYR A 274 -7.01 -13.93 -27.99
N THR A 275 -6.11 -13.05 -28.42
CA THR A 275 -6.29 -11.59 -28.29
C THR A 275 -7.49 -11.07 -29.09
N VAL A 276 -7.60 -11.43 -30.37
CA VAL A 276 -8.66 -10.91 -31.25
C VAL A 276 -10.05 -11.47 -30.90
N THR A 277 -10.09 -12.62 -30.25
CA THR A 277 -11.33 -13.23 -29.77
C THR A 277 -11.67 -12.87 -28.32
N PHE A 278 -10.92 -11.93 -27.71
CA PHE A 278 -11.08 -11.52 -26.32
C PHE A 278 -11.08 -12.71 -25.34
N GLY A 279 -10.18 -13.68 -25.60
CA GLY A 279 -10.01 -14.86 -24.78
C GLY A 279 -11.00 -16.00 -25.03
N LEU A 280 -11.82 -15.93 -26.09
CA LEU A 280 -12.78 -17.00 -26.41
C LEU A 280 -12.12 -18.20 -27.12
N ILE A 281 -11.12 -17.98 -27.97
CA ILE A 281 -10.49 -19.03 -28.78
C ILE A 281 -8.99 -18.76 -28.97
N GLY A 282 -8.14 -19.72 -28.65
CA GLY A 282 -6.68 -19.64 -28.84
C GLY A 282 -5.91 -20.14 -27.62
N ASP A 283 -4.58 -20.19 -27.72
CA ASP A 283 -3.71 -20.51 -26.59
C ASP A 283 -3.27 -19.24 -25.86
N ASN A 284 -3.07 -19.38 -24.55
CA ASN A 284 -2.57 -18.35 -23.63
C ASN A 284 -1.54 -18.90 -22.64
N ARG A 285 -1.12 -20.18 -22.77
CA ARG A 285 -0.15 -20.80 -21.87
C ARG A 285 1.25 -20.67 -22.45
N PHE A 286 2.17 -20.14 -21.66
CA PHE A 286 3.58 -20.12 -21.99
C PHE A 286 4.39 -20.49 -20.76
N ASP A 287 4.87 -21.73 -20.71
CA ASP A 287 5.87 -22.11 -19.74
C ASP A 287 7.25 -21.91 -20.38
N PRO A 288 7.94 -20.78 -20.12
CA PRO A 288 9.31 -20.67 -20.59
C PRO A 288 10.09 -21.83 -19.98
N PRO A 289 10.88 -22.55 -20.78
CA PRO A 289 11.69 -23.63 -20.25
C PRO A 289 12.54 -23.07 -19.12
N LEU A 290 12.62 -23.81 -18.01
CA LEU A 290 13.62 -23.54 -16.99
C LEU A 290 14.98 -23.44 -17.69
N ALA A 291 15.81 -22.51 -17.24
CA ALA A 291 17.14 -22.37 -17.81
C ALA A 291 17.82 -23.75 -17.76
N PRO A 292 18.51 -24.17 -18.83
CA PRO A 292 19.03 -25.52 -18.94
C PRO A 292 19.87 -25.86 -17.70
N THR A 293 19.55 -26.98 -17.05
CA THR A 293 20.20 -27.51 -15.83
C THR A 293 21.67 -27.88 -16.03
N THR A 294 22.18 -27.72 -17.25
CA THR A 294 23.59 -27.87 -17.57
C THR A 294 24.18 -26.49 -17.81
N ARG A 295 24.92 -26.00 -16.82
CA ARG A 295 25.80 -24.85 -17.00
C ARG A 295 26.76 -25.15 -18.17
N PRO A 296 26.84 -24.33 -19.23
CA PRO A 296 27.92 -24.48 -20.19
C PRO A 296 29.25 -24.42 -19.44
N ALA A 297 30.13 -25.40 -19.65
CA ALA A 297 31.36 -25.59 -18.87
C ALA A 297 32.28 -24.34 -18.85
N THR A 298 32.06 -23.43 -19.79
CA THR A 298 32.72 -22.13 -19.90
C THR A 298 31.66 -21.03 -19.83
N SER A 299 31.89 -20.04 -18.96
CA SER A 299 31.20 -18.74 -19.09
C SER A 299 31.41 -18.25 -20.52
N GLY A 300 30.36 -17.82 -21.23
CA GLY A 300 30.48 -17.32 -22.61
C GLY A 300 31.54 -16.22 -22.79
N SER A 301 32.04 -15.63 -21.69
CA SER A 301 33.25 -14.81 -21.64
C SER A 301 34.49 -15.51 -22.21
N GLN A 302 34.74 -16.79 -21.96
CA GLN A 302 35.87 -17.53 -22.55
C GLN A 302 35.70 -17.70 -24.05
N GLN A 303 34.50 -17.97 -24.55
CA GLN A 303 34.24 -18.03 -26.00
C GLN A 303 34.43 -16.65 -26.65
N ILE A 304 34.07 -15.56 -25.98
CA ILE A 304 34.30 -14.19 -26.46
C ILE A 304 35.80 -13.85 -26.43
N ILE A 305 36.51 -14.25 -25.37
CA ILE A 305 37.96 -14.08 -25.24
C ILE A 305 38.67 -14.91 -26.32
N ASP A 306 38.29 -16.16 -26.53
CA ASP A 306 38.87 -17.05 -27.53
C ASP A 306 38.56 -16.57 -28.96
N ALA A 307 37.36 -16.03 -29.20
CA ALA A 307 37.00 -15.40 -30.46
C ALA A 307 37.73 -14.06 -30.69
N GLN A 308 38.12 -13.36 -29.62
CA GLN A 308 38.97 -12.16 -29.70
C GLN A 308 40.46 -12.51 -29.81
N VAL A 309 40.90 -13.64 -29.25
CA VAL A 309 42.28 -14.15 -29.28
C VAL A 309 42.58 -14.82 -30.61
N GLN A 310 41.58 -15.39 -31.29
CA GLN A 310 41.66 -15.71 -32.72
C GLN A 310 41.65 -14.40 -33.52
N ALA A 311 42.82 -13.77 -33.62
CA ALA A 311 43.06 -12.69 -34.55
C ALA A 311 42.54 -13.12 -35.94
N PRO A 312 41.84 -12.25 -36.69
CA PRO A 312 41.39 -12.60 -38.03
C PRO A 312 42.62 -12.97 -38.85
N GLN A 313 42.65 -14.21 -39.37
CA GLN A 313 43.66 -14.59 -40.36
C GLN A 313 43.66 -13.50 -41.44
N GLY A 314 44.83 -12.91 -41.69
CA GLY A 314 44.97 -11.73 -42.51
C GLY A 314 44.21 -11.89 -43.83
N ARG A 315 43.35 -10.92 -44.12
CA ARG A 315 42.56 -10.89 -45.36
C ARG A 315 43.49 -11.04 -46.57
N SER A 316 43.18 -11.99 -47.44
CA SER A 316 43.84 -12.17 -48.74
C SER A 316 43.89 -10.83 -49.48
N TRP A 317 45.00 -10.52 -50.16
CA TRP A 317 45.13 -9.26 -50.92
C TRP A 317 44.01 -9.10 -51.96
N LEU A 318 43.50 -10.21 -52.49
CA LEU A 318 42.34 -10.26 -53.38
C LEU A 318 41.04 -9.79 -52.70
N SER A 319 40.80 -10.16 -51.44
CA SER A 319 39.60 -9.72 -50.71
C SER A 319 39.70 -8.25 -50.31
N ILE A 320 40.91 -7.73 -50.10
CA ILE A 320 41.16 -6.30 -49.87
C ILE A 320 40.88 -5.48 -51.14
N LEU A 321 41.35 -5.93 -52.31
CA LEU A 321 41.15 -5.23 -53.57
C LEU A 321 39.70 -5.29 -54.09
N THR A 322 38.97 -6.35 -53.77
CA THR A 322 37.59 -6.56 -54.22
C THR A 322 36.54 -6.14 -53.20
N LEU A 323 36.95 -5.52 -52.08
CA LEU A 323 36.08 -5.14 -50.96
C LEU A 323 35.20 -6.30 -50.45
N GLY A 324 35.72 -7.53 -50.47
CA GLY A 324 35.02 -8.71 -49.97
C GLY A 324 33.95 -9.27 -50.91
N ILE A 325 33.96 -8.91 -52.19
CA ILE A 325 33.07 -9.53 -53.19
C ILE A 325 33.53 -10.95 -53.55
N PHE A 326 34.83 -11.22 -53.44
CA PHE A 326 35.42 -12.56 -53.62
C PHE A 326 36.45 -12.81 -52.52
N ASP A 327 36.23 -13.86 -51.73
CA ASP A 327 37.19 -14.39 -50.73
C ASP A 327 38.18 -15.37 -51.37
#